data_AF-A0A165W2H7-F1
#
_entry.id   AF-A0A165W2H7-F1
#
_cell.length_a   1.000
_cell.length_b   1.000
_cell.length_c   1.000
_cell.angle_alpha   90.00
_cell.angle_beta   90.00
_cell.angle_gamma   90.00
#
_symmetry.space_group_name_H-M   'P 1'
#
loop_
_entity.id
_entity.type
_entity.pdbx_description
1 polymer ?
#
loop_
_entity_poly.entity_id
_entity_poly.type
_entity_poly.pdbx_seq_one_letter_code
_entity_poly.pdbx_strand_id
1 'polypeptide(L)'
;MKANESAEIVKAVGALTKTVSGKVKEIDDKVDKAETEFREFGDALGDMIGFTALNYNNDFLDTREVTENTSGFKNRYPVGMGVGANRNDAFKVEMIGVRSTVEPSSRHPEAQELLDFMGVGSGSRNFSRTFNILKMTILSEEFQSLSGYDFYIPDQHVKQSPVTTFLAYTKIKGSGAVRWLGEDTKGQWKQINIVKNHTNPGTYTHVDLLFSDFKKGDEIYLALPTVCVGRFPKNKKHGKLYNPKNDILRKVEKMI
;
A
#
# COMPACT_ATOMS: atom_id res chain seq x y z
N MET A 1 45.24 5.29 -60.07
CA MET A 1 43.78 5.21 -59.91
C MET A 1 43.15 6.22 -60.86
N LYS A 2 42.41 5.75 -61.86
CA LYS A 2 41.77 6.64 -62.84
C LYS A 2 40.50 7.22 -62.20
N ALA A 3 40.22 8.51 -62.40
CA ALA A 3 39.13 9.24 -61.74
C ALA A 3 37.74 8.53 -61.78
N ASN A 4 37.49 7.70 -62.80
CA ASN A 4 36.29 6.89 -62.92
C ASN A 4 36.15 5.80 -61.83
N GLU A 5 37.25 5.15 -61.41
CA GLU A 5 37.21 4.11 -60.37
C GLU A 5 36.83 4.71 -59.01
N SER A 6 37.30 5.94 -58.73
CA SER A 6 36.95 6.66 -57.50
C SER A 6 35.47 7.06 -57.47
N ALA A 7 34.90 7.48 -58.60
CA ALA A 7 33.49 7.84 -58.70
C ALA A 7 32.55 6.62 -58.50
N GLU A 8 32.92 5.45 -59.03
CA GLU A 8 32.15 4.22 -58.82
C GLU A 8 32.19 3.73 -57.37
N ILE A 9 33.36 3.82 -56.72
CA ILE A 9 33.49 3.50 -55.28
C ILE A 9 32.61 4.42 -54.44
N VAL A 10 32.61 5.74 -54.70
CA VAL A 10 31.77 6.69 -53.96
C VAL A 10 30.28 6.37 -54.13
N LYS A 11 29.85 5.98 -55.33
CA LYS A 11 28.46 5.58 -55.59
C LYS A 11 28.09 4.29 -54.85
N ALA A 12 28.98 3.30 -54.85
CA ALA A 12 28.78 2.03 -54.14
C ALA A 12 28.73 2.24 -52.61
N VAL A 13 29.62 3.07 -52.07
CA VAL A 13 29.62 3.45 -50.64
C VAL A 13 28.33 4.19 -50.29
N GLY A 14 27.89 5.14 -51.11
CA GLY A 14 26.62 5.85 -50.87
C GLY A 14 25.40 4.92 -50.88
N ALA A 15 25.37 3.94 -51.79
CA ALA A 15 24.32 2.92 -51.83
C ALA A 15 24.36 2.02 -50.58
N LEU A 16 25.56 1.59 -50.16
CA LEU A 16 25.74 0.81 -48.94
C LEU A 16 25.31 1.59 -47.70
N THR A 17 25.72 2.85 -47.56
CA THR A 17 25.31 3.72 -46.44
C THR A 17 23.80 3.84 -46.38
N LYS A 18 23.12 4.07 -47.51
CA LYS A 18 21.65 4.15 -47.56
C LYS A 18 20.99 2.84 -47.12
N THR A 19 21.51 1.70 -47.58
CA THR A 19 21.01 0.38 -47.16
C THR A 19 21.24 0.14 -45.68
N VAL A 20 22.43 0.46 -45.17
CA VAL A 20 22.78 0.32 -43.75
C VAL A 20 21.88 1.20 -42.89
N SER A 21 21.73 2.48 -43.21
CA SER A 21 20.83 3.39 -42.48
C SER A 21 19.37 2.92 -42.50
N GLY A 22 18.90 2.39 -43.64
CA GLY A 22 17.57 1.79 -43.73
C GLY A 22 17.41 0.56 -42.81
N LYS A 23 18.41 -0.33 -42.80
CA LYS A 23 18.42 -1.51 -41.93
C LYS A 23 18.54 -1.18 -40.46
N VAL A 24 19.32 -0.17 -40.09
CA VAL A 24 19.42 0.34 -38.71
C VAL A 24 18.04 0.83 -38.26
N LYS A 25 17.37 1.65 -39.07
CA LYS A 25 16.02 2.12 -38.74
C LYS A 25 15.01 0.97 -38.59
N GLU A 26 15.03 -0.01 -39.50
CA GLU A 26 14.18 -1.20 -39.38
C GLU A 26 14.44 -2.00 -38.09
N ILE A 27 15.69 -2.03 -37.61
CA ILE A 27 16.06 -2.68 -36.35
C ILE A 27 15.52 -1.87 -35.17
N ASP A 28 15.75 -0.56 -35.17
CA ASP A 28 15.27 0.34 -34.11
C ASP A 28 13.73 0.25 -33.98
N ASP A 29 13.01 0.35 -35.09
CA ASP A 29 11.55 0.23 -35.12
C ASP A 29 11.07 -1.13 -34.56
N LYS A 30 11.81 -2.22 -34.82
CA LYS A 30 11.48 -3.55 -34.27
C LYS A 30 11.79 -3.68 -32.78
N VAL A 31 12.88 -3.08 -32.32
CA VAL A 31 13.24 -3.06 -30.89
C VAL A 31 12.21 -2.26 -30.11
N ASP A 32 11.84 -1.06 -30.57
CA ASP A 32 10.83 -0.21 -29.92
C ASP A 32 9.46 -0.90 -29.84
N LYS A 33 9.09 -1.61 -30.92
CA LYS A 33 7.87 -2.41 -30.94
C LYS A 33 7.94 -3.57 -29.94
N ALA A 34 9.04 -4.33 -29.93
CA ALA A 34 9.21 -5.45 -29.00
C ALA A 34 9.21 -5.00 -27.53
N GLU A 35 9.83 -3.86 -27.22
CA GLU A 35 9.78 -3.27 -25.89
C GLU A 35 8.35 -2.90 -25.48
N THR A 36 7.58 -2.34 -26.41
CA THR A 36 6.18 -1.96 -26.18
C THR A 36 5.31 -3.19 -25.94
N GLU A 37 5.40 -4.20 -26.81
CA GLU A 37 4.69 -5.47 -26.65
C GLU A 37 5.05 -6.17 -25.33
N PHE A 38 6.33 -6.12 -24.92
CA PHE A 38 6.76 -6.70 -23.65
C PHE A 38 6.21 -5.95 -22.44
N ARG A 39 6.15 -4.61 -22.48
CA ARG A 39 5.51 -3.79 -21.45
C ARG A 39 4.01 -4.09 -21.34
N GLU A 40 3.31 -4.11 -22.47
CA GLU A 40 1.88 -4.42 -22.54
C GLU A 40 1.58 -5.84 -22.05
N PHE A 41 2.40 -6.82 -22.43
CA PHE A 41 2.29 -8.19 -21.93
C PHE A 41 2.50 -8.27 -20.42
N GLY A 42 3.47 -7.52 -19.87
CA GLY A 42 3.70 -7.43 -18.43
C GLY A 42 2.49 -6.87 -17.67
N ASP A 43 1.87 -5.81 -18.18
CA ASP A 43 0.66 -5.23 -17.60
C ASP A 43 -0.54 -6.18 -17.70
N ALA A 44 -0.74 -6.80 -18.87
CA ALA A 44 -1.80 -7.78 -19.11
C ALA A 44 -1.64 -9.03 -18.21
N LEU A 45 -0.43 -9.55 -18.02
CA LEU A 45 -0.16 -10.61 -17.07
C LEU A 45 -0.58 -10.21 -15.65
N GLY A 46 -0.28 -8.98 -15.24
CA GLY A 46 -0.72 -8.43 -13.96
C GLY A 46 -2.24 -8.30 -13.81
N ASP A 47 -3.00 -8.16 -14.89
CA ASP A 47 -4.46 -8.21 -14.87
C ASP A 47 -4.99 -9.65 -14.85
N MET A 48 -4.39 -10.55 -15.63
CA MET A 48 -4.88 -11.91 -15.84
C MET A 48 -4.60 -12.85 -14.67
N ILE A 49 -3.41 -12.81 -14.06
CA ILE A 49 -3.05 -13.78 -13.01
C ILE A 49 -3.82 -13.55 -11.71
N GLY A 50 -4.31 -12.32 -11.52
CA GLY A 50 -4.95 -11.88 -10.29
C GLY A 50 -3.98 -11.89 -9.10
N PHE A 51 -4.14 -10.93 -8.20
CA PHE A 51 -3.36 -10.92 -6.95
C PHE A 51 -4.27 -11.35 -5.82
N THR A 52 -4.06 -12.56 -5.30
CA THR A 52 -4.72 -12.96 -4.05
C THR A 52 -3.96 -12.31 -2.90
N ALA A 53 -4.29 -11.05 -2.60
CA ALA A 53 -3.90 -10.46 -1.34
C ALA A 53 -4.60 -11.24 -0.22
N LEU A 54 -3.88 -11.86 0.71
CA LEU A 54 -4.51 -12.39 1.91
C LEU A 54 -4.73 -11.18 2.81
N ASN A 55 -5.91 -10.56 2.68
CA ASN A 55 -6.26 -9.41 3.51
C ASN A 55 -6.49 -9.91 4.93
N TYR A 56 -5.47 -9.92 5.79
CA TYR A 56 -5.63 -10.26 7.22
C TYR A 56 -6.48 -9.23 7.99
N ASN A 57 -6.94 -8.16 7.33
CA ASN A 57 -7.39 -6.93 7.95
C ASN A 57 -8.92 -6.75 8.05
N ASN A 58 -9.68 -7.84 8.01
CA ASN A 58 -11.03 -7.82 8.58
C ASN A 58 -10.98 -7.54 10.11
N ASP A 59 -9.78 -7.64 10.71
CA ASP A 59 -9.48 -7.50 12.14
C ASP A 59 -9.59 -6.06 12.65
N PHE A 60 -9.57 -5.05 11.78
CA PHE A 60 -9.85 -3.67 12.21
C PHE A 60 -11.32 -3.46 12.55
N LEU A 61 -12.21 -4.42 12.24
CA LEU A 61 -13.61 -4.39 12.67
C LEU A 61 -13.80 -4.79 14.13
N ASP A 62 -12.97 -5.71 14.63
CA ASP A 62 -13.03 -6.16 16.01
C ASP A 62 -12.06 -5.32 16.82
N THR A 63 -12.57 -4.67 17.86
CA THR A 63 -11.80 -3.68 18.61
C THR A 63 -11.90 -3.94 20.09
N ARG A 64 -10.80 -3.70 20.81
CA ARG A 64 -10.78 -3.68 22.27
C ARG A 64 -10.62 -2.25 22.77
N GLU A 65 -11.41 -1.91 23.78
CA GLU A 65 -11.17 -0.71 24.57
C GLU A 65 -10.15 -1.05 25.66
N VAL A 66 -9.24 -0.12 25.91
CA VAL A 66 -8.27 -0.24 27.02
C VAL A 66 -8.63 0.76 28.11
N THR A 67 -7.95 0.63 29.24
CA THR A 67 -8.06 1.60 30.33
C THR A 67 -7.83 3.01 29.83
N GLU A 68 -8.59 3.93 30.39
CA GLU A 68 -8.48 5.36 30.14
C GLU A 68 -7.04 5.82 30.34
N ASN A 69 -6.55 6.59 29.38
CA ASN A 69 -5.20 7.12 29.43
C ASN A 69 -5.11 8.35 30.35
N THR A 70 -3.91 8.80 30.65
CA THR A 70 -3.67 9.96 31.54
C THR A 70 -4.34 11.27 31.09
N SER A 71 -4.73 11.37 29.81
CA SER A 71 -5.45 12.52 29.24
C SER A 71 -6.98 12.35 29.24
N GLY A 72 -7.51 11.28 29.85
CA GLY A 72 -8.95 11.04 29.96
C GLY A 72 -9.60 10.36 28.74
N PHE A 73 -8.79 9.76 27.84
CA PHE A 73 -9.32 9.09 26.65
C PHE A 73 -9.32 7.57 26.81
N LYS A 74 -10.48 6.95 26.56
CA LYS A 74 -10.61 5.51 26.40
C LYS A 74 -10.26 5.12 24.97
N ASN A 75 -9.01 4.78 24.76
CA ASN A 75 -8.51 4.38 23.45
C ASN A 75 -9.11 3.04 23.01
N ARG A 76 -9.42 2.95 21.71
CA ARG A 76 -9.95 1.75 21.08
C ARG A 76 -9.00 1.25 20.00
N TYR A 77 -8.45 0.06 20.18
CA TYR A 77 -7.49 -0.55 19.26
C TYR A 77 -8.08 -1.76 18.54
N PRO A 78 -7.68 -2.03 17.29
CA PRO A 78 -7.93 -3.32 16.64
C PRO A 78 -7.45 -4.49 17.50
N VAL A 79 -8.21 -5.58 17.51
CA VAL A 79 -7.76 -6.84 18.12
C VAL A 79 -6.49 -7.32 17.40
N GLY A 80 -5.50 -7.80 18.16
CA GLY A 80 -4.20 -8.21 17.63
C GLY A 80 -3.20 -7.06 17.41
N MET A 81 -3.63 -5.79 17.48
CA MET A 81 -2.69 -4.66 17.43
C MET A 81 -1.87 -4.58 18.72
N GLY A 82 -0.56 -4.51 18.55
CA GLY A 82 0.39 -4.27 19.64
C GLY A 82 0.49 -2.81 19.98
N VAL A 83 0.55 -2.51 21.28
CA VAL A 83 0.78 -1.16 21.80
C VAL A 83 2.01 -1.25 22.70
N GLY A 84 3.04 -0.48 22.37
CA GLY A 84 4.28 -0.42 23.15
C GLY A 84 4.00 0.06 24.59
N ALA A 85 4.85 -0.34 25.52
CA ALA A 85 4.74 0.10 26.91
C ALA A 85 4.74 1.64 26.99
N ASN A 86 3.85 2.22 27.80
CA ASN A 86 3.69 3.67 27.96
C ASN A 86 3.27 4.44 26.69
N ARG A 87 2.87 3.77 25.60
CA ARG A 87 2.36 4.47 24.40
C ARG A 87 0.91 4.86 24.55
N ASN A 88 0.08 4.12 25.29
CA ASN A 88 -1.35 4.44 25.39
C ASN A 88 -1.64 5.89 25.86
N ASP A 89 -0.77 6.46 26.70
CA ASP A 89 -0.88 7.82 27.21
C ASP A 89 -0.48 8.90 26.20
N ALA A 90 0.29 8.54 25.18
CA ALA A 90 0.76 9.47 24.16
C ALA A 90 -0.21 9.66 22.99
N PHE A 91 -1.31 8.90 22.93
CA PHE A 91 -2.23 8.94 21.79
C PHE A 91 -3.69 9.00 22.22
N LYS A 92 -4.51 9.67 21.40
CA LYS A 92 -5.96 9.46 21.32
C LYS A 92 -6.23 8.59 20.11
N VAL A 93 -6.90 7.46 20.31
CA VAL A 93 -7.10 6.44 19.26
C VAL A 93 -8.58 6.17 19.05
N GLU A 94 -9.02 6.39 17.82
CA GLU A 94 -10.42 6.34 17.39
C GLU A 94 -10.56 5.45 16.15
N MET A 95 -11.72 4.80 16.02
CA MET A 95 -12.04 3.97 14.85
C MET A 95 -13.15 4.64 14.05
N ILE A 96 -12.83 5.07 12.83
CA ILE A 96 -13.80 5.64 11.90
C ILE A 96 -14.37 4.50 11.04
N GLY A 97 -15.68 4.31 11.10
CA GLY A 97 -16.36 3.26 10.36
C GLY A 97 -16.55 3.59 8.88
N VAL A 98 -16.09 2.71 7.98
CA VAL A 98 -16.37 2.76 6.54
C VAL A 98 -17.41 1.69 6.21
N ARG A 99 -18.69 2.08 6.25
CA ARG A 99 -19.84 1.16 6.17
C ARG A 99 -20.40 1.08 4.74
N SER A 100 -20.57 -0.14 4.25
CA SER A 100 -21.39 -0.42 3.06
C SER A 100 -22.88 -0.30 3.42
N THR A 101 -23.75 -0.17 2.42
CA THR A 101 -25.23 -0.10 2.49
C THR A 101 -25.85 1.13 3.18
N VAL A 102 -25.06 1.91 3.93
CA VAL A 102 -25.47 3.18 4.55
C VAL A 102 -25.52 4.32 3.53
N GLU A 103 -26.23 5.39 3.89
CA GLU A 103 -26.34 6.59 3.07
C GLU A 103 -24.97 7.27 2.89
N PRO A 104 -24.47 7.50 1.66
CA PRO A 104 -23.16 8.09 1.41
C PRO A 104 -22.87 9.40 2.14
N SER A 105 -23.86 10.30 2.24
CA SER A 105 -23.74 11.61 2.88
C SER A 105 -23.56 11.53 4.41
N SER A 106 -23.95 10.41 5.03
CA SER A 106 -23.79 10.18 6.48
C SER A 106 -22.40 9.67 6.88
N ARG A 107 -21.53 9.36 5.90
CA ARG A 107 -20.20 8.85 6.17
C ARG A 107 -19.29 9.95 6.69
N HIS A 108 -18.34 9.57 7.55
CA HIS A 108 -17.29 10.46 7.99
C HIS A 108 -16.50 11.01 6.79
N PRO A 109 -16.08 12.29 6.76
CA PRO A 109 -15.35 12.88 5.63
C PRO A 109 -14.11 12.08 5.21
N GLU A 110 -13.30 11.66 6.18
CA GLU A 110 -12.12 10.80 5.92
C GLU A 110 -12.46 9.46 5.24
N ALA A 111 -13.64 8.89 5.51
CA ALA A 111 -14.10 7.69 4.84
C ALA A 111 -14.54 7.97 3.40
N GLN A 112 -15.19 9.12 3.15
CA GLN A 112 -15.55 9.55 1.80
C GLN A 112 -14.30 9.77 0.95
N GLU A 113 -13.33 10.55 1.45
CA GLU A 113 -12.07 10.82 0.76
C GLU A 113 -11.30 9.52 0.42
N LEU A 114 -11.25 8.57 1.36
CA LEU A 114 -10.58 7.30 1.12
C LEU A 114 -11.30 6.48 0.04
N LEU A 115 -12.64 6.42 0.04
CA LEU A 115 -13.40 5.69 -0.97
C LEU A 115 -13.20 6.28 -2.37
N ASP A 116 -13.14 7.62 -2.49
CA ASP A 116 -12.79 8.30 -3.73
C ASP A 116 -11.36 7.95 -4.18
N PHE A 117 -10.39 8.03 -3.26
CA PHE A 117 -8.99 7.69 -3.54
C PHE A 117 -8.80 6.24 -4.02
N MET A 118 -9.59 5.31 -3.46
CA MET A 118 -9.58 3.90 -3.84
C MET A 118 -10.23 3.62 -5.20
N GLY A 119 -10.94 4.61 -5.77
CA GLY A 119 -11.74 4.45 -6.99
C GLY A 119 -13.08 3.73 -6.76
N VAL A 120 -13.49 3.54 -5.50
CA VAL A 120 -14.83 3.01 -5.16
C VAL A 120 -15.88 4.10 -5.31
N GLY A 121 -15.52 5.35 -5.01
CA GLY A 121 -16.39 6.51 -5.03
C GLY A 121 -17.10 6.73 -3.68
N SER A 122 -17.00 7.94 -3.15
CA SER A 122 -17.67 8.35 -1.91
C SER A 122 -19.18 8.24 -1.99
N GLY A 123 -19.75 8.49 -3.19
CA GLY A 123 -21.18 8.34 -3.52
C GLY A 123 -21.66 6.89 -3.63
N SER A 124 -20.77 5.91 -3.61
CA SER A 124 -21.16 4.50 -3.74
C SER A 124 -21.84 3.99 -2.47
N ARG A 125 -23.13 3.67 -2.56
CA ARG A 125 -23.87 3.08 -1.44
C ARG A 125 -23.38 1.67 -1.11
N ASN A 126 -23.08 0.87 -2.13
CA ASN A 126 -22.75 -0.54 -1.99
C ASN A 126 -21.31 -0.81 -2.45
N PHE A 127 -20.56 -1.49 -1.61
CA PHE A 127 -19.25 -2.07 -1.94
C PHE A 127 -19.06 -3.39 -1.17
N SER A 128 -18.08 -4.18 -1.59
CA SER A 128 -17.95 -5.61 -1.25
C SER A 128 -17.88 -5.91 0.26
N ARG A 129 -17.36 -4.99 1.08
CA ARG A 129 -17.34 -5.13 2.54
C ARG A 129 -17.08 -3.83 3.28
N THR A 130 -17.66 -3.71 4.46
CA THR A 130 -17.34 -2.69 5.47
C THR A 130 -15.94 -2.90 6.07
N PHE A 131 -15.25 -1.81 6.40
CA PHE A 131 -13.98 -1.81 7.16
C PHE A 131 -13.91 -0.60 8.11
N ASN A 132 -12.81 -0.43 8.83
CA ASN A 132 -12.56 0.75 9.67
C ASN A 132 -11.23 1.43 9.28
N ILE A 133 -11.14 2.72 9.54
CA ILE A 133 -9.92 3.53 9.54
C ILE A 133 -9.52 3.74 11.00
N LEU A 134 -8.28 3.39 11.35
CA LEU A 134 -7.68 3.76 12.62
C LEU A 134 -7.21 5.21 12.53
N LYS A 135 -7.71 6.08 13.41
CA LYS A 135 -7.24 7.45 13.59
C LYS A 135 -6.46 7.53 14.90
N MET A 136 -5.24 8.04 14.85
CA MET A 136 -4.38 8.30 16.00
C MET A 136 -4.05 9.79 16.03
N THR A 137 -4.29 10.44 17.16
CA THR A 137 -3.89 11.84 17.41
C THR A 137 -2.82 11.86 18.48
N ILE A 138 -1.71 12.56 18.24
CA ILE A 138 -0.61 12.67 19.20
C ILE A 138 -1.02 13.57 20.37
N LEU A 139 -0.91 13.08 21.59
CA LEU A 139 -1.20 13.82 22.84
C LEU A 139 0.07 14.24 23.57
N SER A 140 1.16 13.48 23.41
CA SER A 140 2.47 13.72 24.01
C SER A 140 3.58 13.29 23.04
N GLU A 141 4.73 13.95 23.09
CA GLU A 141 5.90 13.65 22.26
C GLU A 141 6.92 12.74 22.96
N GLU A 142 6.75 12.50 24.27
CA GLU A 142 7.73 11.79 25.12
C GLU A 142 8.01 10.36 24.63
N PHE A 143 7.00 9.71 24.06
CA PHE A 143 7.09 8.33 23.58
C PHE A 143 8.16 8.14 22.48
N GLN A 144 8.50 9.20 21.74
CA GLN A 144 9.47 9.14 20.64
C GLN A 144 10.91 8.90 21.11
N SER A 145 11.17 9.10 22.41
CA SER A 145 12.46 8.79 23.04
C SER A 145 12.55 7.35 23.56
N LEU A 146 11.43 6.61 23.59
CA LEU A 146 11.37 5.27 24.13
C LEU A 146 11.88 4.24 23.11
N SER A 147 12.60 3.23 23.61
CA SER A 147 13.04 2.10 22.79
C SER A 147 11.89 1.15 22.43
N GLY A 148 12.07 0.38 21.35
CA GLY A 148 11.12 -0.63 20.90
C GLY A 148 10.05 -0.06 19.96
N TYR A 149 9.12 -0.91 19.53
CA TYR A 149 8.00 -0.49 18.67
C TYR A 149 7.03 0.42 19.43
N ASP A 150 6.39 1.35 18.72
CA ASP A 150 5.27 2.10 19.29
C ASP A 150 3.98 1.32 19.11
N PHE A 151 3.78 0.80 17.90
CA PHE A 151 2.69 -0.12 17.60
C PHE A 151 3.15 -1.19 16.61
N TYR A 152 2.44 -2.31 16.56
CA TYR A 152 2.52 -3.23 15.42
C TYR A 152 1.12 -3.59 14.95
N ILE A 153 0.95 -3.80 13.65
CA ILE A 153 -0.35 -4.21 13.09
C ILE A 153 -0.69 -5.67 13.46
N PRO A 154 -1.98 -6.04 13.49
CA PRO A 154 -2.38 -7.45 13.52
C PRO A 154 -1.65 -8.24 12.42
N ASP A 155 -1.22 -9.46 12.73
CA ASP A 155 -0.43 -10.32 11.83
C ASP A 155 0.82 -9.63 11.25
N GLN A 156 1.59 -8.93 12.09
CA GLN A 156 2.79 -8.15 11.72
C GLN A 156 3.88 -8.89 10.90
N HIS A 157 3.85 -10.22 10.82
CA HIS A 157 4.88 -11.01 10.15
C HIS A 157 4.72 -11.01 8.62
N VAL A 158 5.58 -10.25 7.95
CA VAL A 158 5.69 -10.27 6.48
C VAL A 158 6.79 -11.24 6.09
N LYS A 159 6.40 -12.41 5.58
CA LYS A 159 7.33 -13.37 4.97
C LYS A 159 8.02 -12.72 3.78
N GLN A 160 9.33 -12.86 3.67
CA GLN A 160 10.09 -12.24 2.59
C GLN A 160 10.35 -13.18 1.42
N SER A 161 10.26 -14.50 1.63
CA SER A 161 10.53 -15.52 0.60
C SER A 161 9.26 -16.18 0.04
N PRO A 162 9.15 -16.37 -1.29
CA PRO A 162 10.05 -15.80 -2.30
C PRO A 162 9.79 -14.29 -2.47
N VAL A 163 8.55 -13.84 -2.38
CA VAL A 163 8.21 -12.42 -2.45
C VAL A 163 6.82 -12.16 -1.86
N THR A 164 6.70 -11.05 -1.14
CA THR A 164 5.45 -10.58 -0.53
C THR A 164 5.40 -9.07 -0.61
N THR A 165 4.20 -8.50 -0.70
CA THR A 165 3.97 -7.07 -0.66
C THR A 165 3.13 -6.69 0.55
N PHE A 166 3.62 -5.75 1.35
CA PHE A 166 2.81 -5.05 2.33
C PHE A 166 2.10 -3.87 1.66
N LEU A 167 0.80 -3.76 1.91
CA LEU A 167 -0.10 -2.74 1.38
C LEU A 167 -0.83 -2.07 2.54
N ALA A 168 -1.09 -0.78 2.43
CA ALA A 168 -1.97 -0.07 3.36
C ALA A 168 -2.43 1.24 2.70
N TYR A 169 -3.48 1.85 3.23
CA TYR A 169 -3.79 3.25 3.00
C TYR A 169 -3.42 4.05 4.23
N THR A 170 -2.71 5.16 4.02
CA THR A 170 -2.36 6.07 5.10
C THR A 170 -2.59 7.51 4.70
N LYS A 171 -2.92 8.33 5.70
CA LYS A 171 -2.96 9.78 5.62
C LYS A 171 -2.28 10.30 6.87
N ILE A 172 -1.32 11.19 6.72
CA ILE A 172 -0.60 11.84 7.82
C ILE A 172 -0.88 13.33 7.68
N LYS A 173 -1.31 13.95 8.77
CA LYS A 173 -1.50 15.39 8.90
C LYS A 173 -0.56 15.86 10.01
N GLY A 174 0.60 16.35 9.64
CA GLY A 174 1.61 16.74 10.63
C GLY A 174 2.98 16.87 10.02
N SER A 175 4.02 16.74 10.84
CA SER A 175 5.42 16.88 10.40
C SER A 175 6.25 15.60 10.47
N GLY A 176 5.71 14.56 11.12
CA GLY A 176 6.46 13.34 11.39
C GLY A 176 6.44 12.28 10.29
N ALA A 177 7.14 11.19 10.57
CA ALA A 177 7.20 9.99 9.74
C ALA A 177 6.93 8.74 10.56
N VAL A 178 6.28 7.75 9.95
CA VAL A 178 6.03 6.45 10.57
C VAL A 178 6.74 5.37 9.76
N ARG A 179 7.59 4.57 10.41
CA ARG A 179 8.21 3.40 9.76
C ARG A 179 7.12 2.53 9.12
N TRP A 180 7.38 2.11 7.88
CA TRP A 180 6.44 1.43 6.96
C TRP A 180 5.36 2.30 6.29
N LEU A 181 4.97 3.45 6.85
CA LEU A 181 3.95 4.32 6.24
C LEU A 181 4.56 5.56 5.56
N GLY A 182 5.79 5.92 5.90
CA GLY A 182 6.51 7.05 5.32
C GLY A 182 6.26 8.37 6.06
N GLU A 183 6.60 9.47 5.41
CA GLU A 183 6.54 10.84 5.92
C GLU A 183 5.17 11.49 5.73
N ASP A 184 5.01 12.72 6.22
CA ASP A 184 3.82 13.56 6.04
C ASP A 184 3.26 13.50 4.62
N THR A 185 1.97 13.20 4.53
CA THR A 185 1.25 13.12 3.26
C THR A 185 0.54 14.43 2.94
N LYS A 186 0.81 15.51 3.70
CA LYS A 186 0.15 16.82 3.61
C LYS A 186 -1.36 16.70 3.73
N GLY A 187 -1.82 15.77 4.58
CA GLY A 187 -3.22 15.47 4.75
C GLY A 187 -3.89 14.92 3.50
N GLN A 188 -3.19 14.15 2.66
CA GLN A 188 -3.78 13.42 1.53
C GLN A 188 -3.66 11.91 1.72
N TRP A 189 -4.62 11.14 1.21
CA TRP A 189 -4.50 9.68 1.21
C TRP A 189 -3.38 9.22 0.29
N LYS A 190 -2.62 8.23 0.75
CA LYS A 190 -1.55 7.56 0.01
C LYS A 190 -1.70 6.06 0.17
N GLN A 191 -1.39 5.32 -0.90
CA GLN A 191 -1.24 3.87 -0.81
C GLN A 191 0.23 3.53 -0.55
N ILE A 192 0.46 2.69 0.46
CA ILE A 192 1.72 2.04 0.72
C ILE A 192 1.80 0.76 -0.11
N ASN A 193 2.96 0.55 -0.73
CA ASN A 193 3.28 -0.66 -1.48
C ASN A 193 4.76 -0.97 -1.26
N ILE A 194 5.03 -1.84 -0.29
CA ILE A 194 6.39 -2.23 0.10
C ILE A 194 6.59 -3.70 -0.24
N VAL A 195 7.43 -3.96 -1.23
CA VAL A 195 7.80 -5.32 -1.62
C VAL A 195 8.96 -5.80 -0.75
N LYS A 196 8.83 -7.01 -0.22
CA LYS A 196 9.90 -7.77 0.43
C LYS A 196 10.19 -9.01 -0.42
N ASN A 197 11.46 -9.25 -0.68
CA ASN A 197 11.95 -10.37 -1.47
C ASN A 197 13.23 -10.88 -0.81
N HIS A 198 13.30 -12.19 -0.57
CA HIS A 198 14.49 -12.88 -0.11
C HIS A 198 14.48 -14.31 -0.65
N THR A 199 15.65 -14.86 -0.91
CA THR A 199 15.84 -16.25 -1.36
C THR A 199 15.80 -17.29 -0.25
N ASN A 200 15.86 -16.89 1.02
CA ASN A 200 16.04 -17.80 2.14
C ASN A 200 14.67 -18.21 2.69
N PRO A 201 14.34 -19.50 2.71
CA PRO A 201 13.11 -19.98 3.31
C PRO A 201 13.03 -19.55 4.78
N GLY A 202 11.85 -19.11 5.22
CA GLY A 202 11.60 -18.73 6.62
C GLY A 202 11.97 -17.29 7.00
N THR A 203 12.67 -16.53 6.15
CA THR A 203 12.95 -15.12 6.44
C THR A 203 11.66 -14.29 6.49
N TYR A 204 11.52 -13.47 7.52
CA TYR A 204 10.40 -12.56 7.71
C TYR A 204 10.87 -11.21 8.26
N THR A 205 9.96 -10.24 8.31
CA THR A 205 10.15 -8.98 9.04
C THR A 205 8.84 -8.56 9.68
N HIS A 206 8.92 -7.78 10.75
CA HIS A 206 7.74 -7.22 11.41
C HIS A 206 7.36 -5.87 10.83
N VAL A 207 6.06 -5.65 10.69
CA VAL A 207 5.47 -4.34 10.43
C VAL A 207 5.27 -3.61 11.76
N ASP A 208 6.39 -3.16 12.30
CA ASP A 208 6.45 -2.29 13.48
C ASP A 208 6.33 -0.82 13.05
N LEU A 209 5.30 -0.15 13.55
CA LEU A 209 5.10 1.28 13.42
C LEU A 209 5.96 1.98 14.48
N LEU A 210 6.92 2.77 14.01
CA LEU A 210 7.80 3.62 14.81
C LEU A 210 7.61 5.05 14.34
N PHE A 211 7.28 5.95 15.25
CA PHE A 211 6.95 7.32 14.90
C PHE A 211 8.15 8.19 15.23
N SER A 212 8.47 9.11 14.33
CA SER A 212 9.53 10.09 14.51
C SER A 212 9.06 11.47 14.09
N ASP A 213 9.60 12.49 14.75
CA ASP A 213 9.39 13.91 14.45
C ASP A 213 7.93 14.38 14.47
N PHE A 214 7.07 13.66 15.20
CA PHE A 214 5.67 14.05 15.38
C PHE A 214 5.52 15.11 16.47
N LYS A 215 4.51 15.97 16.30
CA LYS A 215 4.13 17.00 17.27
C LYS A 215 2.77 16.73 17.90
N LYS A 216 2.58 17.22 19.12
CA LYS A 216 1.26 17.16 19.77
C LYS A 216 0.20 17.79 18.85
N GLY A 217 -0.89 17.07 18.62
CA GLY A 217 -1.98 17.45 17.73
C GLY A 217 -1.86 16.90 16.30
N ASP A 218 -0.71 16.37 15.90
CA ASP A 218 -0.59 15.68 14.61
C ASP A 218 -1.51 14.46 14.56
N GLU A 219 -2.01 14.13 13.37
CA GLU A 219 -2.95 13.04 13.14
C GLU A 219 -2.42 12.04 12.12
N ILE A 220 -2.63 10.75 12.39
CA ILE A 220 -2.32 9.66 11.47
C ILE A 220 -3.56 8.81 11.28
N TYR A 221 -3.80 8.45 10.04
CA TYR A 221 -4.85 7.55 9.63
C TYR A 221 -4.21 6.32 8.98
N LEU A 222 -4.68 5.15 9.36
CA LEU A 222 -4.28 3.86 8.79
C LEU A 222 -5.52 3.04 8.46
N ALA A 223 -5.60 2.57 7.23
CA ALA A 223 -6.68 1.72 6.77
C ALA A 223 -6.15 0.55 5.94
N LEU A 224 -6.82 -0.60 6.09
CA LEU A 224 -6.57 -1.81 5.32
C LEU A 224 -5.10 -2.31 5.25
N PRO A 225 -4.26 -2.25 6.32
CA PRO A 225 -2.95 -2.93 6.29
C PRO A 225 -3.08 -4.40 5.88
N THR A 226 -2.48 -4.78 4.76
CA THR A 226 -2.71 -6.03 4.04
C THR A 226 -1.37 -6.64 3.62
N VAL A 227 -1.27 -7.97 3.68
CA VAL A 227 -0.10 -8.71 3.21
C VAL A 227 -0.51 -9.55 2.00
N CYS A 228 0.08 -9.23 0.84
CA CYS A 228 -0.14 -9.95 -0.40
C CYS A 228 1.04 -10.85 -0.71
N VAL A 229 0.83 -12.15 -0.85
CA VAL A 229 1.85 -13.04 -1.43
C VAL A 229 2.07 -12.59 -2.88
N GLY A 230 3.33 -12.42 -3.30
CA GLY A 230 3.66 -11.87 -4.62
C GLY A 230 4.00 -10.36 -4.61
N ARG A 231 4.28 -9.83 -5.81
CA ARG A 231 4.48 -8.40 -6.06
C ARG A 231 3.17 -7.75 -6.47
N PHE A 232 2.60 -6.90 -5.62
CA PHE A 232 1.41 -6.12 -5.99
C PHE A 232 1.81 -4.95 -6.90
N PRO A 233 1.14 -4.72 -8.04
CA PRO A 233 1.49 -3.65 -8.97
C PRO A 233 1.39 -2.26 -8.33
N LYS A 234 2.39 -1.40 -8.54
CA LYS A 234 2.43 -0.06 -7.95
C LYS A 234 1.38 0.89 -8.55
N ASN A 235 0.99 0.67 -9.80
CA ASN A 235 -0.01 1.46 -10.51
C ASN A 235 -1.46 1.09 -10.16
N LYS A 236 -1.69 0.02 -9.39
CA LYS A 236 -3.03 -0.43 -9.00
C LYS A 236 -3.36 -0.02 -7.57
N LYS A 237 -4.64 0.30 -7.34
CA LYS A 237 -5.20 0.44 -5.99
C LYS A 237 -5.66 -0.91 -5.48
N HIS A 238 -5.38 -1.25 -4.22
CA HIS A 238 -5.89 -2.51 -3.67
C HIS A 238 -7.34 -2.34 -3.16
N GLY A 239 -8.28 -3.01 -3.81
CA GLY A 239 -9.71 -2.97 -3.48
C GLY A 239 -10.21 -4.17 -2.68
N LYS A 240 -9.31 -4.99 -2.11
CA LYS A 240 -9.72 -6.20 -1.41
C LYS A 240 -10.24 -5.85 -0.02
N LEU A 241 -11.56 -5.81 0.15
CA LEU A 241 -12.20 -5.39 1.40
C LEU A 241 -12.57 -6.56 2.34
N TYR A 242 -12.35 -7.82 1.95
CA TYR A 242 -12.76 -8.99 2.74
C TYR A 242 -11.68 -10.08 2.83
N ASN A 243 -11.79 -10.89 3.90
CA ASN A 243 -11.00 -12.10 4.12
C ASN A 243 -11.93 -13.32 4.31
N PRO A 244 -11.88 -14.32 3.42
CA PRO A 244 -12.65 -15.55 3.57
C PRO A 244 -12.41 -16.29 4.90
N LYS A 245 -11.19 -16.24 5.46
CA LYS A 245 -10.85 -16.91 6.73
C LYS A 245 -11.68 -16.36 7.90
N ASN A 246 -11.81 -15.04 7.99
CA ASN A 246 -12.51 -14.38 9.09
C ASN A 246 -14.03 -14.53 8.95
N ASP A 247 -14.54 -14.72 7.73
CA ASP A 247 -15.95 -15.05 7.50
C ASP A 247 -16.32 -16.42 8.06
N ILE A 248 -15.40 -17.38 8.01
CA ILE A 248 -15.61 -18.70 8.58
C ILE A 248 -15.60 -18.62 10.11
N LEU A 249 -14.58 -17.98 10.70
CA LEU A 249 -14.47 -17.84 12.16
C LEU A 249 -15.70 -17.15 12.78
N ARG A 250 -16.13 -16.01 12.21
CA ARG A 250 -17.29 -15.26 12.72
C ARG A 250 -18.63 -15.96 12.49
N LYS A 251 -18.74 -16.86 11.49
CA LYS A 251 -19.95 -17.68 11.31
C LYS A 251 -20.03 -18.77 12.38
N VAL A 252 -18.90 -19.38 12.74
CA VAL A 252 -18.84 -20.40 13.80
C VAL A 252 -19.19 -19.79 15.16
N GLU A 253 -18.65 -18.63 15.50
CA GLU A 253 -18.96 -17.93 16.76
C GLU A 253 -20.44 -17.52 16.89
N LYS A 254 -21.15 -17.31 15.79
CA LYS A 254 -22.61 -17.02 15.79
C LYS A 254 -23.48 -18.27 15.91
N MET A 255 -22.90 -19.45 15.76
CA MET A 255 -23.60 -20.74 15.86
C MET A 255 -23.45 -21.40 17.24
N ILE A 256 -22.66 -20.80 18.14
CA ILE A 256 -22.49 -21.17 19.55
C ILE A 256 -23.23 -20.14 20.40
#